data_AF-A0A257JD13-F1
#
_entry.id   AF-A0A257JD13-F1
#
_cell.length_a   1.000
_cell.length_b   1.000
_cell.length_c   1.000
_cell.angle_alpha   90.00
_cell.angle_beta   90.00
_cell.angle_gamma   90.00
#
_symmetry.space_group_name_H-M   'P 1'
#
loop_
_entity.id
_entity.type
_entity.pdbx_description
1 polymer ?
#
loop_
_entity_poly.entity_id
_entity_poly.type
_entity_poly.pdbx_seq_one_letter_code
_entity_poly.pdbx_strand_id
1 'polypeptide(L)'
;ALAQQARWQLRLLGDVVLRDAQGATHRLPGRAATALLARLALAPERGHAREALIDLLWPGVALDVGRTRLRQVLSTLKSLLAGPGQTQAVLRADRLSVRLEARALACDVPQFEARVRAGQLAEAAALYRGELLPGFYDEWIHDERLRLAALADALAALPMVPVPPAPAPALPLPTVAPARAAPPPAALTLNLPRYITRLHGADEAGARLRSDA
;
A
#
# COMPACT_ATOMS: atom_id res chain seq x y z
N ALA A 1 0.63 -11.03 -18.92
CA ALA A 1 -0.65 -10.35 -18.61
C ALA A 1 -0.36 -8.87 -18.44
N LEU A 2 -0.78 -8.02 -19.39
CA LEU A 2 -0.57 -6.58 -19.30
C LEU A 2 -1.33 -6.07 -18.06
N ALA A 3 -0.59 -5.54 -17.09
CA ALA A 3 -1.14 -4.86 -15.94
C ALA A 3 -2.07 -3.75 -16.46
N GLN A 4 -3.39 -3.93 -16.31
CA GLN A 4 -4.35 -2.89 -16.65
C GLN A 4 -4.12 -1.73 -15.69
N GLN A 5 -3.32 -0.78 -16.14
CA GLN A 5 -3.14 0.51 -15.49
C GLN A 5 -4.49 1.24 -15.46
N ALA A 6 -4.73 1.96 -14.38
CA ALA A 6 -5.95 2.76 -14.29
C ALA A 6 -5.99 3.79 -15.42
N ARG A 7 -7.17 3.96 -16.02
CA ARG A 7 -7.38 4.85 -17.18
C ARG A 7 -7.20 6.31 -16.83
N TRP A 8 -7.44 6.64 -15.58
CA TRP A 8 -7.31 7.97 -15.04
C TRP A 8 -6.42 7.93 -13.80
N GLN A 9 -5.59 8.96 -13.66
CA GLN A 9 -4.77 9.18 -12.48
C GLN A 9 -5.18 10.50 -11.85
N LEU A 10 -5.58 10.44 -10.58
CA LEU A 10 -5.94 11.59 -9.78
C LEU A 10 -4.90 11.79 -8.69
N ARG A 11 -4.24 12.95 -8.73
CA ARG A 11 -3.37 13.41 -7.67
C ARG A 11 -4.14 14.40 -6.80
N LEU A 12 -4.14 14.18 -5.49
CA LEU A 12 -4.81 15.02 -4.50
C LEU A 12 -3.86 15.50 -3.39
N LEU A 13 -2.71 14.86 -3.21
CA LEU A 13 -1.70 15.22 -2.20
C LEU A 13 -0.78 16.31 -2.75
N GLY A 14 -0.89 17.51 -2.19
CA GLY A 14 -0.11 18.69 -2.54
C GLY A 14 -0.61 19.47 -3.77
N ASP A 15 -1.42 18.85 -4.63
CA ASP A 15 -2.00 19.51 -5.81
C ASP A 15 -3.19 18.68 -6.34
N VAL A 16 -4.09 19.31 -7.10
CA VAL A 16 -5.26 18.68 -7.70
C VAL A 16 -5.07 18.52 -9.20
N VAL A 17 -4.69 17.32 -9.62
CA VAL A 17 -4.37 17.02 -11.02
C VAL A 17 -5.05 15.74 -11.47
N LEU A 18 -5.86 15.84 -12.52
CA LEU A 18 -6.43 14.68 -13.21
C LEU A 18 -5.68 14.44 -14.51
N ARG A 19 -5.20 13.22 -14.74
CA ARG A 19 -4.53 12.80 -15.98
C ARG A 19 -5.24 11.61 -16.61
N ASP A 20 -5.31 11.60 -17.93
CA ASP A 20 -5.77 10.44 -18.69
C ASP A 20 -4.65 9.42 -18.95
N ALA A 21 -4.99 8.32 -19.62
CA ALA A 21 -4.05 7.26 -19.98
C ALA A 21 -2.95 7.72 -20.96
N GLN A 22 -3.18 8.83 -21.68
CA GLN A 22 -2.22 9.45 -22.59
C GLN A 22 -1.32 10.47 -21.87
N GLY A 23 -1.54 10.71 -20.58
CA GLY A 23 -0.78 11.65 -19.77
C GLY A 23 -1.23 13.11 -19.92
N ALA A 24 -2.30 13.39 -20.67
CA ALA A 24 -2.83 14.74 -20.79
C ALA A 24 -3.49 15.15 -19.46
N THR A 25 -3.26 16.40 -19.05
CA THR A 25 -3.80 16.93 -17.80
C THR A 25 -5.13 17.63 -18.06
N HIS A 26 -6.14 17.26 -17.28
CA HIS A 26 -7.50 17.77 -17.35
C HIS A 26 -7.82 18.59 -16.10
N ARG A 27 -8.47 19.74 -16.28
CA ARG A 27 -8.98 20.54 -15.15
C ARG A 27 -10.34 20.04 -14.71
N LEU A 28 -10.54 19.91 -13.41
CA LEU A 28 -11.83 19.55 -12.85
C LEU A 28 -12.79 20.75 -12.88
N PRO A 29 -14.06 20.54 -13.29
CA PRO A 29 -15.01 21.62 -13.51
C PRO A 29 -15.63 22.08 -12.18
N GLY A 30 -14.93 23.01 -11.54
CA GLY A 30 -15.41 23.68 -10.33
C GLY A 30 -15.22 22.88 -9.03
N ARG A 31 -15.56 23.53 -7.92
CA ARG A 31 -15.30 23.03 -6.56
C ARG A 31 -16.08 21.74 -6.26
N ALA A 32 -17.38 21.73 -6.52
CA ALA A 32 -18.24 20.59 -6.19
C ALA A 32 -17.87 19.32 -7.00
N ALA A 33 -17.48 19.45 -8.27
CA ALA A 33 -17.03 18.32 -9.07
C ALA A 33 -15.72 17.75 -8.55
N THR A 34 -14.79 18.63 -8.14
CA THR A 34 -13.51 18.23 -7.55
C THR A 34 -13.72 17.51 -6.21
N ALA A 35 -14.49 18.10 -5.31
CA ALA A 35 -14.81 17.53 -4.01
C ALA A 35 -15.54 16.18 -4.14
N LEU A 36 -16.48 16.06 -5.07
CA LEU A 36 -17.18 14.81 -5.34
C LEU A 36 -16.22 13.73 -5.84
N LEU A 37 -15.41 14.04 -6.86
CA LEU A 37 -14.48 13.07 -7.43
C LEU A 37 -13.45 12.62 -6.37
N ALA A 38 -12.93 13.56 -5.58
CA ALA A 38 -12.01 13.25 -4.49
C ALA A 38 -12.65 12.35 -3.43
N ARG A 39 -13.88 12.66 -3.00
CA ARG A 39 -14.62 11.84 -2.03
C ARG A 39 -14.81 10.40 -2.50
N LEU A 40 -15.13 10.21 -3.78
CA LEU A 40 -15.24 8.88 -4.37
C LEU A 40 -13.86 8.20 -4.48
N ALA A 41 -12.81 8.94 -4.85
CA ALA A 41 -11.47 8.42 -5.05
C ALA A 41 -10.76 8.01 -3.77
N LEU A 42 -11.11 8.61 -2.63
CA LEU A 42 -10.62 8.22 -1.30
C LEU A 42 -11.14 6.83 -0.87
N ALA A 43 -12.30 6.42 -1.36
CA ALA A 43 -12.92 5.13 -1.04
C ALA A 43 -13.48 4.44 -2.30
N PRO A 44 -12.61 4.03 -3.25
CA PRO A 44 -13.04 3.62 -4.59
C PRO A 44 -13.89 2.35 -4.61
N GLU A 45 -13.75 1.48 -3.60
CA GLU A 45 -14.52 0.24 -3.46
C GLU A 45 -15.90 0.45 -2.82
N ARG A 46 -16.18 1.66 -2.30
CA ARG A 46 -17.41 1.95 -1.56
C ARG A 46 -18.46 2.62 -2.44
N GLY A 47 -19.70 2.16 -2.32
CA GLY A 47 -20.88 2.90 -2.80
C GLY A 47 -21.25 4.00 -1.82
N HIS A 48 -21.32 5.24 -2.31
CA HIS A 48 -21.72 6.40 -1.52
C HIS A 48 -23.19 6.72 -1.77
N ALA A 49 -23.99 6.81 -0.71
CA ALA A 49 -25.38 7.23 -0.81
C ALA A 49 -25.46 8.66 -1.37
N ARG A 50 -26.41 8.90 -2.27
CA ARG A 50 -26.59 10.23 -2.88
C ARG A 50 -26.88 11.32 -1.85
N GLU A 51 -27.66 11.00 -0.83
CA GLU A 51 -28.01 11.94 0.25
C GLU A 51 -26.78 12.31 1.07
N ALA A 52 -25.97 11.34 1.47
CA ALA A 52 -24.71 11.59 2.15
C ALA A 52 -23.72 12.43 1.31
N LEU A 53 -23.72 12.27 -0.02
CA LEU A 53 -22.91 13.12 -0.91
C LEU A 53 -23.47 14.55 -1.00
N ILE A 54 -24.79 14.72 -0.93
CA ILE A 54 -25.44 16.03 -0.93
C ILE A 54 -25.09 16.78 0.35
N ASP A 55 -25.27 16.15 1.51
CA ASP A 55 -25.00 16.76 2.81
C ASP A 55 -23.52 17.16 2.93
N LEU A 56 -22.63 16.35 2.35
CA LEU A 56 -21.19 16.61 2.35
C LEU A 56 -20.76 17.76 1.41
N LEU A 57 -21.39 17.88 0.23
CA LEU A 57 -21.00 18.87 -0.78
C LEU A 57 -21.76 20.20 -0.63
N TRP A 58 -22.98 20.16 -0.10
CA TRP A 58 -23.88 21.30 0.04
C TRP A 58 -24.62 21.22 1.39
N PRO A 59 -23.91 21.41 2.52
CA PRO A 59 -24.52 21.35 3.83
C PRO A 59 -25.65 22.39 3.96
N GLY A 60 -26.78 21.97 4.55
CA GLY A 60 -27.94 22.84 4.79
C GLY A 60 -28.83 23.09 3.58
N VAL A 61 -28.56 22.48 2.42
CA VAL A 61 -29.42 22.58 1.23
C VAL A 61 -30.51 21.50 1.28
N ALA A 62 -31.74 21.87 0.91
CA ALA A 62 -32.85 20.93 0.79
C ALA A 62 -32.53 19.77 -0.19
N LEU A 63 -32.95 18.55 0.15
CA LEU A 63 -32.55 17.33 -0.58
C LEU A 63 -32.97 17.32 -2.05
N ASP A 64 -34.10 17.92 -2.40
CA ASP A 64 -34.60 18.05 -3.78
C ASP A 64 -33.68 18.93 -4.65
N VAL A 65 -33.26 20.07 -4.11
CA VAL A 65 -32.27 20.97 -4.73
C VAL A 65 -30.91 20.26 -4.82
N GLY A 66 -30.49 19.62 -3.73
CA GLY A 66 -29.25 18.85 -3.66
C GLY A 66 -29.17 17.73 -4.70
N ARG A 67 -30.26 16.96 -4.89
CA ARG A 67 -30.34 15.89 -5.90
C ARG A 67 -30.19 16.44 -7.32
N THR A 68 -30.75 17.61 -7.59
CA THR A 68 -30.62 18.29 -8.88
C THR A 68 -29.18 18.73 -9.13
N ARG A 69 -28.54 19.37 -8.14
CA ARG A 69 -27.13 19.77 -8.21
C ARG A 69 -26.20 18.57 -8.38
N LEU A 70 -26.42 17.50 -7.60
CA LEU A 70 -25.64 16.27 -7.69
C LEU A 70 -25.74 15.65 -9.08
N ARG A 71 -26.95 15.59 -9.67
CA ARG A 71 -27.14 15.09 -11.03
C ARG A 71 -26.34 15.91 -12.05
N GLN A 72 -26.35 17.23 -11.93
CA GLN A 72 -25.60 18.11 -12.84
C GLN A 72 -24.09 17.85 -12.72
N VAL A 73 -23.56 17.85 -11.50
CA VAL A 73 -22.13 17.60 -11.24
C VAL A 73 -21.71 16.21 -11.75
N LEU A 74 -22.52 15.17 -11.50
CA LEU A 74 -22.26 13.82 -12.01
C LEU A 74 -22.26 13.77 -13.54
N SER A 75 -23.18 14.49 -14.19
CA SER A 75 -23.22 14.59 -15.65
C SER A 75 -21.94 15.22 -16.19
N THR A 76 -21.51 16.34 -15.61
CA THR A 76 -20.28 17.04 -16.00
C THR A 76 -19.04 16.16 -15.80
N LEU A 77 -18.92 15.47 -14.66
CA LEU A 77 -17.83 14.53 -14.42
C LEU A 77 -17.84 13.35 -15.39
N LYS A 78 -19.02 12.77 -15.69
CA LYS A 78 -19.13 11.68 -16.66
C LYS A 78 -18.69 12.12 -18.05
N SER A 79 -19.08 13.31 -18.50
CA SER A 79 -18.66 13.85 -19.79
C SER A 79 -17.14 14.09 -19.85
N LEU A 80 -16.54 14.63 -18.78
CA LEU A 80 -15.09 14.81 -18.69
C LEU A 80 -14.34 13.47 -18.75
N LEU A 81 -14.83 12.48 -18.00
CA LEU A 81 -14.19 11.17 -17.87
C LEU A 81 -14.43 10.23 -19.05
N ALA A 82 -15.39 10.54 -19.93
CA ALA A 82 -15.70 9.79 -21.14
C ALA A 82 -14.81 10.18 -22.35
N GLY A 83 -13.60 10.71 -22.11
CA GLY A 83 -12.70 11.27 -23.13
C GLY A 83 -12.52 10.40 -24.40
N PRO A 84 -11.99 10.99 -25.49
CA PRO A 84 -11.98 10.37 -26.81
C PRO A 84 -11.37 8.96 -26.79
N GLY A 85 -12.14 7.97 -27.26
CA GLY A 85 -11.74 6.56 -27.30
C GLY A 85 -12.07 5.74 -26.04
N GLN A 86 -12.75 6.31 -25.04
CA GLN A 86 -13.14 5.57 -23.83
C GLN A 86 -14.56 5.00 -23.94
N THR A 87 -14.66 3.68 -24.08
CA THR A 87 -15.95 2.97 -24.17
C THR A 87 -16.55 2.61 -22.81
N GLN A 88 -15.74 2.62 -21.75
CA GLN A 88 -16.15 2.09 -20.44
C GLN A 88 -16.34 3.23 -19.41
N ALA A 89 -17.45 3.16 -18.69
CA ALA A 89 -17.81 4.15 -17.68
C ALA A 89 -16.84 4.14 -16.48
N VAL A 90 -16.36 5.32 -16.09
CA VAL A 90 -15.51 5.51 -14.89
C VAL A 90 -16.37 5.64 -13.62
N LEU A 91 -17.58 6.19 -13.76
CA LEU A 91 -18.52 6.43 -12.66
C LEU A 91 -19.80 5.61 -12.87
N ARG A 92 -20.13 4.77 -11.90
CA ARG A 92 -21.45 4.13 -11.81
C ARG A 92 -22.31 4.89 -10.83
N ALA A 93 -23.45 5.36 -11.31
CA ALA A 93 -24.45 6.03 -10.47
C ALA A 93 -25.78 5.33 -10.69
N ASP A 94 -26.35 4.80 -9.62
CA ASP A 94 -27.70 4.26 -9.59
C ASP A 94 -28.65 5.24 -8.87
N ARG A 95 -29.87 4.82 -8.54
CA ARG A 95 -30.89 5.67 -7.90
C ARG A 95 -30.56 6.02 -6.44
N LEU A 96 -29.80 5.17 -5.74
CA LEU A 96 -29.48 5.28 -4.32
C LEU A 96 -28.02 5.67 -4.07
N SER A 97 -27.11 5.22 -4.93
CA SER A 97 -25.67 5.27 -4.70
C SER A 97 -24.87 5.73 -5.92
N VAL A 98 -23.67 6.22 -5.64
CA VAL A 98 -22.63 6.58 -6.61
C VAL A 98 -21.34 5.87 -6.20
N ARG A 99 -20.66 5.25 -7.15
CA ARG A 99 -19.37 4.59 -6.95
C ARG A 99 -18.45 4.78 -8.16
N LEU A 100 -17.16 4.64 -7.93
CA LEU A 100 -16.19 4.50 -9.01
C LEU A 100 -16.21 3.08 -9.55
N GLU A 101 -15.89 2.94 -10.83
CA GLU A 101 -15.62 1.63 -11.41
C GLU A 101 -14.24 1.15 -10.98
N ALA A 102 -14.17 -0.12 -10.58
CA ALA A 102 -12.94 -0.74 -10.15
C ALA A 102 -11.84 -0.55 -11.20
N ARG A 103 -10.66 -0.08 -10.75
CA ARG A 103 -9.48 0.18 -11.59
C ARG A 103 -9.68 1.22 -12.69
N ALA A 104 -10.79 1.96 -12.74
CA ALA A 104 -10.97 3.01 -13.74
C ALA A 104 -10.20 4.29 -13.37
N LEU A 105 -10.05 4.57 -12.07
CA LEU A 105 -9.36 5.74 -11.52
C LEU A 105 -8.38 5.29 -10.44
N ALA A 106 -7.11 5.66 -10.60
CA ALA A 106 -6.10 5.54 -9.54
C ALA A 106 -5.98 6.87 -8.81
N CYS A 107 -5.85 6.82 -7.50
CA CYS A 107 -5.61 7.98 -6.65
C CYS A 107 -4.37 7.76 -5.79
N ASP A 108 -3.59 8.81 -5.59
CA ASP A 108 -2.39 8.82 -4.73
C ASP A 108 -2.71 8.57 -3.26
N VAL A 109 -3.87 9.00 -2.74
CA VAL A 109 -4.22 8.83 -1.32
C VAL A 109 -4.41 7.35 -0.92
N PRO A 110 -5.28 6.54 -1.58
CA PRO A 110 -5.38 5.13 -1.23
C PRO A 110 -4.09 4.35 -1.48
N GLN A 111 -3.28 4.79 -2.47
CA GLN A 111 -1.96 4.21 -2.70
C GLN A 111 -1.03 4.49 -1.53
N PHE A 112 -0.97 5.74 -1.06
CA PHE A 112 -0.20 6.14 0.12
C PHE A 112 -0.56 5.28 1.33
N GLU A 113 -1.85 5.20 1.67
CA GLU A 113 -2.31 4.37 2.80
C GLU A 113 -1.99 2.88 2.64
N ALA A 114 -2.07 2.36 1.41
CA ALA A 114 -1.74 0.96 1.15
C ALA A 114 -0.25 0.69 1.33
N ARG A 115 0.64 1.60 0.88
CA ARG A 115 2.10 1.48 1.08
C ARG A 115 2.47 1.55 2.55
N VAL A 116 1.79 2.41 3.31
CA VAL A 116 1.96 2.53 4.77
C VAL A 116 1.60 1.21 5.44
N ARG A 117 0.42 0.66 5.13
CA ARG A 117 -0.03 -0.64 5.67
C ARG A 117 0.90 -1.79 5.28
N ALA A 118 1.53 -1.71 4.11
CA ALA A 118 2.50 -2.70 3.62
C ALA A 118 3.92 -2.50 4.19
N GLY A 119 4.18 -1.49 5.01
CA GLY A 119 5.51 -1.18 5.54
C GLY A 119 6.48 -0.61 4.49
N GLN A 120 5.99 -0.20 3.33
CA GLN A 120 6.77 0.36 2.23
C GLN A 120 6.99 1.87 2.44
N LEU A 121 7.68 2.23 3.53
CA LEU A 121 7.70 3.60 4.06
C LEU A 121 8.31 4.62 3.08
N ALA A 122 9.38 4.26 2.37
CA ALA A 122 10.02 5.15 1.40
C ALA A 122 9.10 5.49 0.21
N GLU A 123 8.36 4.50 -0.29
CA GLU A 123 7.40 4.68 -1.39
C GLU A 123 6.17 5.45 -0.93
N ALA A 124 5.71 5.22 0.31
CA ALA A 124 4.66 6.01 0.93
C ALA A 124 5.06 7.49 1.05
N ALA A 125 6.25 7.77 1.59
CA ALA A 125 6.76 9.13 1.74
C ALA A 125 6.84 9.87 0.38
N ALA A 126 7.20 9.19 -0.71
CA ALA A 126 7.26 9.77 -2.05
C ALA A 126 5.87 10.15 -2.63
N LEU A 127 4.79 9.53 -2.15
CA LEU A 127 3.42 9.84 -2.54
C LEU A 127 2.85 11.04 -1.77
N TYR A 128 3.26 11.24 -0.52
CA TYR A 128 2.83 12.36 0.30
C TYR A 128 3.62 13.63 -0.03
N ARG A 129 3.05 14.49 -0.88
CA ARG A 129 3.72 15.70 -1.40
C ARG A 129 3.23 17.00 -0.77
N GLY A 130 2.28 16.91 0.16
CA GLY A 130 1.66 18.06 0.80
C GLY A 130 0.22 17.77 1.21
N GLU A 131 -0.49 18.81 1.59
CA GLU A 131 -1.87 18.69 2.07
C GLU A 131 -2.85 18.16 1.01
N LEU A 132 -3.88 17.47 1.45
CA LEU A 132 -4.96 16.98 0.59
C LEU A 132 -5.78 18.15 0.02
N LEU A 133 -5.99 18.20 -1.30
CA LEU A 133 -6.87 19.17 -1.97
C LEU A 133 -6.57 20.63 -1.54
N PRO A 134 -5.37 21.17 -1.78
CA PRO A 134 -5.04 22.54 -1.37
C PRO A 134 -6.04 23.56 -1.92
N GLY A 135 -6.38 24.56 -1.11
CA GLY A 135 -7.40 25.58 -1.44
C GLY A 135 -8.87 25.15 -1.23
N PHE A 136 -9.11 23.92 -0.78
CA PHE A 136 -10.42 23.48 -0.29
C PHE A 136 -10.49 23.62 1.24
N TYR A 137 -11.68 23.93 1.75
CA TYR A 137 -11.92 24.29 3.16
C TYR A 137 -13.15 23.59 3.74
N ASP A 138 -13.69 22.60 3.02
CA ASP A 138 -14.82 21.83 3.50
C ASP A 138 -14.38 21.01 4.74
N GLU A 139 -15.21 20.94 5.77
CA GLU A 139 -14.87 20.34 7.07
C GLU A 139 -14.32 18.91 6.93
N TRP A 140 -14.98 18.08 6.12
CA TRP A 140 -14.54 16.72 5.86
C TRP A 140 -13.13 16.63 5.22
N ILE A 141 -12.72 17.66 4.46
CA ILE A 141 -11.37 17.73 3.87
C ILE A 141 -10.36 18.07 4.95
N HIS A 142 -10.74 18.96 5.87
CA HIS A 142 -9.90 19.32 7.01
C HIS A 142 -9.62 18.10 7.89
N ASP A 143 -10.65 17.34 8.25
CA ASP A 143 -10.51 16.11 9.04
C ASP A 143 -9.60 15.09 8.34
N GLU A 144 -9.77 14.94 7.02
CA GLU A 144 -8.97 14.03 6.23
C GLU A 144 -7.51 14.49 6.10
N ARG A 145 -7.26 15.81 6.01
CA ARG A 145 -5.90 16.37 6.06
C ARG A 145 -5.22 16.04 7.37
N LEU A 146 -5.91 16.25 8.50
CA LEU A 146 -5.36 15.95 9.82
C LEU A 146 -5.00 14.46 9.94
N ARG A 147 -5.89 13.58 9.49
CA ARG A 147 -5.65 12.13 9.48
C ARG A 147 -4.42 11.75 8.64
N LEU A 148 -4.31 12.28 7.43
CA LEU A 148 -3.22 11.97 6.51
C LEU A 148 -1.89 12.59 6.97
N ALA A 149 -1.93 13.78 7.56
CA ALA A 149 -0.76 14.44 8.15
C ALA A 149 -0.22 13.64 9.33
N ALA A 150 -1.08 13.22 10.27
CA ALA A 150 -0.67 12.39 11.41
C ALA A 150 -0.01 11.08 10.96
N LEU A 151 -0.53 10.48 9.88
CA LEU A 151 0.07 9.29 9.30
C LEU A 151 1.44 9.58 8.67
N ALA A 152 1.57 10.69 7.94
CA ALA A 152 2.84 11.10 7.34
C ALA A 152 3.90 11.44 8.39
N ASP A 153 3.52 12.13 9.46
CA ASP A 153 4.40 12.46 10.59
C ASP A 153 4.89 11.19 11.29
N ALA A 154 4.00 10.20 11.47
CA ALA A 154 4.38 8.91 12.02
C ALA A 154 5.42 8.18 11.15
N LEU A 155 5.34 8.29 9.81
CA LEU A 155 6.37 7.74 8.92
C LEU A 155 7.72 8.44 9.11
N ALA A 156 7.72 9.76 9.24
CA ALA A 156 8.93 10.56 9.41
C ALA A 156 9.61 10.31 10.77
N ALA A 157 8.83 9.96 11.80
CA ALA A 157 9.32 9.65 13.14
C ALA A 157 9.92 8.23 13.27
N LEU A 158 9.73 7.34 12.29
CA LEU A 158 10.29 6.00 12.35
C LEU A 158 11.82 6.07 12.15
N PRO A 159 12.62 5.44 13.03
CA PRO A 159 14.04 5.33 12.78
C PRO A 159 14.23 4.57 11.48
N MET A 160 14.85 5.21 10.50
CA MET A 160 15.36 4.55 9.30
C MET A 160 16.38 3.49 9.74
N VAL A 161 15.92 2.29 10.08
CA VAL A 161 16.79 1.13 10.18
C VAL A 161 17.28 0.88 8.77
N PRO A 162 18.58 1.03 8.45
CA PRO A 162 19.08 0.59 7.16
C PRO A 162 18.74 -0.89 7.06
N VAL A 163 17.85 -1.23 6.13
CA VAL A 163 17.64 -2.62 5.74
C VAL A 163 19.02 -3.10 5.29
N PRO A 164 19.68 -4.02 6.02
CA PRO A 164 20.92 -4.59 5.50
C PRO A 164 20.59 -5.15 4.12
N PRO A 165 21.44 -4.93 3.10
CA PRO A 165 21.20 -5.49 1.77
C PRO A 165 20.84 -6.96 1.98
N ALA A 166 19.68 -7.35 1.44
CA ALA A 166 19.21 -8.73 1.54
C ALA A 166 20.41 -9.65 1.27
N PRO A 167 20.69 -10.67 2.11
CA PRO A 167 21.77 -11.58 1.82
C PRO A 167 21.54 -12.06 0.39
N ALA A 168 22.56 -11.86 -0.47
CA ALA A 168 22.55 -12.34 -1.84
C ALA A 168 21.98 -13.76 -1.83
N PRO A 169 21.07 -14.11 -2.76
CA PRO A 169 20.44 -15.42 -2.75
C PRO A 169 21.56 -16.45 -2.64
N ALA A 170 21.60 -17.14 -1.50
CA ALA A 170 22.59 -18.18 -1.27
C ALA A 170 22.44 -19.14 -2.46
N LEU A 171 23.49 -19.22 -3.27
CA LEU A 171 23.56 -20.19 -4.34
C LEU A 171 23.12 -21.52 -3.74
N PRO A 172 22.19 -22.25 -4.38
CA PRO A 172 21.78 -23.54 -3.86
C PRO A 172 23.04 -24.39 -3.74
N LEU A 173 23.40 -24.73 -2.50
CA LEU A 173 24.40 -25.75 -2.23
C LEU A 173 23.98 -26.98 -3.04
N PRO A 174 24.88 -27.60 -3.82
CA PRO A 174 24.52 -28.77 -4.59
C PRO A 174 24.00 -29.84 -3.62
N THR A 175 22.72 -30.21 -3.78
CA THR A 175 22.13 -31.37 -3.13
C THR A 175 22.94 -32.59 -3.56
N VAL A 176 23.82 -33.05 -2.68
CA VAL A 176 24.48 -34.34 -2.83
C VAL A 176 23.42 -35.41 -2.61
N ALA A 177 22.93 -35.98 -3.71
CA ALA A 177 22.14 -37.19 -3.68
C ALA A 177 22.98 -38.33 -3.07
N PRO A 178 22.39 -39.25 -2.28
CA PRO A 178 23.14 -40.37 -1.71
C PRO A 178 23.53 -41.34 -2.82
N ALA A 179 24.79 -41.27 -3.25
CA ALA A 179 25.39 -42.25 -4.13
C ALA A 179 25.65 -43.54 -3.34
N ARG A 180 24.81 -44.52 -3.67
CA ARG A 180 24.90 -45.96 -3.41
C ARG A 180 26.35 -46.48 -3.39
N ALA A 181 26.62 -47.32 -2.38
CA ALA A 181 27.91 -47.92 -2.07
C ALA A 181 28.67 -48.50 -3.27
N ALA A 182 29.95 -48.15 -3.35
CA ALA A 182 30.99 -48.77 -4.17
C ALA A 182 32.21 -49.08 -3.26
N PRO A 183 33.01 -50.12 -3.57
CA PRO A 183 33.78 -50.92 -2.60
C PRO A 183 35.02 -50.20 -2.03
N PRO A 184 35.57 -50.67 -0.89
CA PRO A 184 36.66 -49.98 -0.20
C PRO A 184 37.97 -50.04 -1.01
N PRO A 185 38.66 -48.90 -1.24
CA PRO A 185 40.07 -48.93 -1.57
C PRO A 185 40.92 -49.11 -0.30
N ALA A 186 42.05 -49.78 -0.52
CA ALA A 186 42.98 -50.33 0.44
C ALA A 186 43.45 -49.39 1.56
N ALA A 187 43.74 -50.04 2.69
CA ALA A 187 44.32 -49.48 3.89
C ALA A 187 45.52 -48.56 3.65
N LEU A 188 45.45 -47.35 4.21
CA LEU A 188 46.63 -46.61 4.64
C LEU A 188 46.74 -46.78 6.14
N THR A 189 47.49 -47.80 6.54
CA THR A 189 47.89 -48.04 7.93
C THR A 189 48.87 -46.95 8.34
N LEU A 190 48.36 -45.84 8.90
CA LEU A 190 49.22 -44.86 9.58
C LEU A 190 49.64 -45.47 10.92
N ASN A 191 50.81 -46.10 10.87
CA ASN A 191 51.57 -46.60 12.00
C ASN A 191 52.13 -45.41 12.79
N LEU A 192 51.38 -44.93 13.79
CA LEU A 192 51.87 -43.91 14.72
C LEU A 192 52.42 -44.58 15.99
N PRO A 193 53.68 -44.29 16.36
CA PRO A 193 54.41 -45.01 17.40
C PRO A 193 53.92 -44.73 18.82
N ARG A 194 53.99 -45.80 19.63
CA ARG A 194 53.61 -45.90 21.04
C ARG A 194 54.60 -45.17 21.95
N TYR A 195 54.40 -43.88 22.20
CA TYR A 195 54.93 -43.22 23.40
C TYR A 195 54.33 -41.81 23.52
N ILE A 196 53.36 -41.63 24.40
CA ILE A 196 53.51 -40.64 25.47
C ILE A 196 52.49 -40.95 26.55
N THR A 197 53.05 -41.08 27.73
CA THR A 197 52.56 -41.79 28.90
C THR A 197 51.85 -40.79 29.83
N ARG A 198 50.72 -41.23 30.38
CA ARG A 198 50.18 -40.97 31.73
C ARG A 198 50.82 -39.84 32.56
N LEU A 199 49.95 -38.95 33.05
CA LEU A 199 49.97 -38.32 34.39
C LEU A 199 48.53 -37.82 34.64
N HIS A 200 47.62 -38.64 35.20
CA HIS A 200 47.30 -38.81 36.63
C HIS A 200 47.09 -37.52 37.45
N GLY A 201 45.86 -37.33 37.94
CA GLY A 201 45.62 -37.07 39.36
C GLY A 201 44.85 -35.79 39.73
N ALA A 202 43.73 -36.02 40.44
CA ALA A 202 42.95 -35.14 41.31
C ALA A 202 42.13 -33.99 40.67
N ASP A 203 40.89 -33.73 41.07
CA ASP A 203 40.30 -34.00 42.38
C ASP A 203 38.78 -34.25 42.35
N GLU A 204 38.35 -35.03 43.33
CA GLU A 204 37.01 -35.53 43.61
C GLU A 204 36.19 -34.52 44.44
N ALA A 205 34.98 -34.17 43.99
CA ALA A 205 33.82 -33.84 44.82
C ALA A 205 32.64 -33.53 43.88
N GLY A 206 31.46 -34.12 43.94
CA GLY A 206 30.86 -35.10 44.83
C GLY A 206 29.39 -35.18 44.39
N ALA A 207 28.97 -36.37 43.94
CA ALA A 207 27.59 -36.66 43.58
C ALA A 207 26.63 -36.51 44.78
N ARG A 208 25.35 -36.14 44.50
CA ARG A 208 24.08 -36.58 45.16
C ARG A 208 22.93 -35.77 44.53
N LEU A 209 22.14 -36.31 43.60
CA LEU A 209 20.92 -37.14 43.76
C LEU A 209 19.76 -36.52 44.55
N ARG A 210 18.61 -36.41 43.84
CA ARG A 210 17.20 -36.68 44.24
C ARG A 210 16.52 -35.72 45.23
N SER A 211 15.48 -34.99 44.81
CA SER A 211 14.07 -35.40 44.76
C SER A 211 13.50 -35.87 46.11
N ASP A 212 12.83 -34.98 46.83
CA ASP A 212 11.45 -35.15 47.34
C ASP A 212 11.08 -33.97 48.27
N ALA A 213 9.99 -33.27 47.92
CA ALA A 213 8.99 -32.68 48.82
C ALA A 213 7.84 -32.13 47.96
#